data_AF-A0A7C8Z3N4-F1
#
_entry.id   AF-A0A7C8Z3N4-F1
#
_cell.length_a   1.000
_cell.length_b   1.000
_cell.length_c   1.000
_cell.angle_alpha   90.00
_cell.angle_beta   90.00
_cell.angle_gamma   90.00
#
_symmetry.space_group_name_H-M   'P 1'
#
loop_
_entity.id
_entity.type
_entity.pdbx_description
1 polymer ?
#
loop_
_entity_poly.entity_id
_entity_poly.type
_entity_poly.pdbx_seq_one_letter_code
_entity_poly.pdbx_strand_id
1 'polypeptide(L)'
;VITEYPETGDLKSMHTLESGPSIPQILHLISNGNEGSPSDRKRRALQQLIEASVSKDPATWTKYFNQILTAVLEVLDDSDASTRELGLSLVAEMLKNQKNVMEDSVEIVTEKLLHVS
;
A
#
# COMPACT_ATOMS: atom_id res chain seq x y z
N VAL A 1 53.29 20.14 21.87
CA VAL A 1 51.83 19.94 21.65
C VAL A 1 51.68 19.27 20.30
N ILE A 2 50.84 18.25 20.27
CA ILE A 2 50.71 17.19 19.25
C ILE A 2 50.22 17.76 17.91
N THR A 3 50.71 17.20 16.81
CA THR A 3 50.29 17.43 15.42
C THR A 3 48.98 16.71 15.10
N GLU A 4 48.02 17.34 14.42
CA GLU A 4 46.97 16.63 13.67
C GLU A 4 46.38 17.50 12.53
N TYR A 5 46.42 16.95 11.31
CA TYR A 5 45.60 17.31 10.15
C TYR A 5 44.77 16.06 9.78
N PRO A 6 43.82 16.16 8.83
CA PRO A 6 42.39 16.42 9.00
C PRO A 6 41.55 15.11 9.02
N GLU A 7 40.47 15.05 9.80
CA GLU A 7 39.52 13.93 9.68
C GLU A 7 38.69 14.07 8.40
N THR A 8 38.81 13.04 7.56
CA THR A 8 37.94 12.71 6.43
C THR A 8 37.10 11.48 6.83
N GLY A 9 35.80 11.52 6.53
CA GLY A 9 34.83 10.45 6.81
C GLY A 9 33.74 10.96 7.76
N ASP A 10 32.46 11.08 7.41
CA ASP A 10 31.67 10.29 6.47
C ASP A 10 30.61 11.15 5.78
N LEU A 11 30.84 11.47 4.50
CA LEU A 11 29.78 11.76 3.55
C LEU A 11 29.11 10.44 3.13
N LYS A 12 28.28 9.85 4.00
CA LYS A 12 27.35 8.75 3.63
C LYS A 12 26.31 8.59 4.73
N SER A 13 25.14 9.21 4.66
CA SER A 13 24.07 8.71 3.80
C SER A 13 22.97 9.77 3.72
N MET A 14 23.11 10.72 2.80
CA MET A 14 21.96 11.45 2.25
C MET A 14 21.46 10.69 1.01
N HIS A 15 20.91 9.50 1.23
CA HIS A 15 20.11 8.80 0.22
C HIS A 15 18.96 8.08 0.91
N THR A 16 17.90 8.82 1.22
CA THR A 16 16.49 8.32 1.31
C THR A 16 15.54 9.52 1.46
N LEU A 17 15.71 10.56 0.63
CA LEU A 17 14.60 11.45 0.29
C LEU A 17 14.23 11.08 -1.16
N GLU A 18 12.93 11.05 -1.49
CA GLU A 18 12.35 10.78 -2.84
C GLU A 18 11.88 9.35 -3.15
N SER A 19 11.73 8.44 -2.19
CA SER A 19 10.91 7.25 -2.43
C SER A 19 9.93 7.09 -1.28
N GLY A 20 8.64 7.23 -1.58
CA GLY A 20 7.57 6.96 -0.64
C GLY A 20 7.65 5.53 -0.07
N PRO A 21 6.83 5.19 0.93
CA PRO A 21 6.88 3.86 1.53
C PRO A 21 6.64 2.77 0.48
N SER A 22 7.37 1.67 0.60
CA SER A 22 7.21 0.52 -0.27
C SER A 22 5.84 -0.15 -0.07
N ILE A 23 5.35 -0.89 -1.09
CA ILE A 23 4.08 -1.63 -1.01
C ILE A 23 3.97 -2.47 0.27
N PRO A 24 4.97 -3.29 0.67
CA PRO A 24 4.87 -4.06 1.92
C PRO A 24 4.72 -3.20 3.18
N GLN A 25 5.37 -2.03 3.23
CA GLN A 25 5.23 -1.10 4.35
C GLN A 25 3.82 -0.50 4.39
N ILE A 26 3.27 -0.11 3.23
CA ILE A 26 1.90 0.40 3.14
C ILE A 26 0.90 -0.67 3.58
N LEU A 27 1.04 -1.91 3.11
CA LEU A 27 0.14 -3.02 3.50
C LEU A 27 0.19 -3.31 5.00
N HIS A 28 1.39 -3.29 5.61
CA HIS A 28 1.52 -3.42 7.05
C HIS A 28 0.81 -2.28 7.80
N LEU A 29 0.84 -1.05 7.29
CA LEU A 29 0.11 0.07 7.89
C LEU A 29 -1.41 -0.07 7.78
N ILE A 30 -1.92 -0.74 6.74
CA ILE A 30 -3.35 -1.00 6.54
C ILE A 30 -3.85 -2.06 7.54
N SER A 31 -3.10 -3.15 7.72
CA SER A 31 -3.50 -4.25 8.60
C SER A 31 -3.26 -3.98 10.09
N ASN A 32 -2.28 -3.14 10.44
CA ASN A 32 -1.80 -2.98 11.83
C ASN A 32 -2.22 -1.63 12.47
N GLY A 33 -3.53 -1.40 12.54
CA GLY A 33 -4.16 -0.13 13.00
C GLY A 33 -4.02 0.22 14.49
N ASN A 34 -2.98 -0.22 15.20
CA ASN A 34 -2.98 -0.26 16.67
C ASN A 34 -2.44 0.98 17.42
N GLU A 35 -1.99 2.06 16.79
CA GLU A 35 -1.40 3.20 17.53
C GLU A 35 -1.80 4.55 16.87
N GLY A 36 -2.85 5.21 17.37
CA GLY A 36 -3.40 6.51 16.89
C GLY A 36 -4.92 6.51 16.65
N SER A 37 -5.52 7.55 16.06
CA SER A 37 -6.88 7.44 15.49
C SER A 37 -6.83 6.42 14.34
N PRO A 38 -7.32 5.18 14.53
CA PRO A 38 -6.97 4.06 13.63
C PRO A 38 -7.44 4.31 12.19
N SER A 39 -8.60 4.97 12.06
CA SER A 39 -9.27 5.23 10.80
C SER A 39 -8.49 6.19 9.88
N ASP A 40 -7.94 7.30 10.40
CA ASP A 40 -7.26 8.28 9.55
C ASP A 40 -5.95 7.75 8.99
N ARG A 41 -5.22 6.98 9.80
CA ARG A 41 -3.95 6.38 9.38
C ARG A 41 -4.16 5.26 8.38
N LYS A 42 -5.15 4.39 8.60
CA LYS A 42 -5.54 3.35 7.63
C LYS A 42 -5.96 3.97 6.30
N ARG A 43 -6.82 5.00 6.31
CA ARG A 43 -7.21 5.76 5.12
C ARG A 43 -6.02 6.39 4.40
N ARG A 44 -5.08 7.01 5.13
CA ARG A 44 -3.85 7.55 4.52
C ARG A 44 -2.98 6.47 3.88
N ALA A 45 -2.89 5.27 4.46
CA ALA A 45 -2.15 4.17 3.88
C ALA A 45 -2.85 3.64 2.61
N LEU A 46 -4.17 3.52 2.63
CA LEU A 46 -4.96 3.18 1.44
C LEU A 46 -4.76 4.20 0.31
N GLN A 47 -4.77 5.49 0.63
CA GLN A 47 -4.51 6.55 -0.34
C GLN A 47 -3.11 6.44 -0.97
N GLN A 48 -2.08 6.16 -0.17
CA GLN A 48 -0.73 5.93 -0.68
C GLN A 48 -0.65 4.70 -1.59
N LEU A 49 -1.42 3.64 -1.31
CA LEU A 49 -1.49 2.47 -2.18
C LEU A 49 -2.15 2.79 -3.53
N ILE A 50 -3.18 3.65 -3.52
CA ILE A 50 -3.81 4.17 -4.75
C ILE A 50 -2.80 5.03 -5.52
N GLU A 51 -2.09 5.93 -4.86
CA GLU A 51 -1.07 6.75 -5.54
C GLU A 51 0.05 5.90 -6.15
N ALA A 52 0.46 4.83 -5.45
CA ALA A 52 1.40 3.85 -5.97
C ALA A 52 0.86 3.10 -7.20
N SER A 53 -0.47 2.96 -7.38
CA SER A 53 -1.07 2.38 -8.59
C SER A 53 -0.81 3.23 -9.84
N VAL A 54 -0.76 4.55 -9.68
CA VAL A 54 -0.58 5.50 -10.77
C VAL A 54 0.84 5.48 -11.32
N SER A 55 1.82 4.99 -10.54
CA SER A 55 3.22 4.87 -10.98
C SER A 55 3.42 3.86 -12.13
N LYS A 56 2.40 3.06 -12.47
CA LYS A 56 2.31 2.16 -13.64
C LYS A 56 3.45 1.16 -13.82
N ASP A 57 4.23 0.85 -12.78
CA ASP A 57 5.16 -0.29 -12.85
C ASP A 57 4.39 -1.61 -12.69
N PRO A 58 4.13 -2.36 -13.78
CA PRO A 58 3.29 -3.54 -13.71
C PRO A 58 3.99 -4.68 -12.95
N ALA A 59 5.32 -4.71 -12.95
CA ALA A 59 6.09 -5.76 -12.27
C ALA A 59 5.91 -5.67 -10.75
N THR A 60 5.87 -4.46 -10.20
CA THR A 60 5.59 -4.24 -8.78
C THR A 60 4.20 -4.71 -8.40
N TRP A 61 3.18 -4.43 -9.21
CA TRP A 61 1.81 -4.87 -8.94
C TRP A 61 1.65 -6.39 -9.04
N THR A 62 2.23 -7.03 -10.07
CA THR A 62 2.19 -8.50 -10.18
C THR A 62 2.88 -9.15 -8.99
N LYS A 63 4.03 -8.61 -8.54
CA LYS A 63 4.78 -9.16 -7.40
C LYS A 63 3.98 -9.15 -6.09
N TYR A 64 3.17 -8.13 -5.86
CA TYR A 64 2.41 -7.97 -4.62
C TYR A 64 0.91 -8.20 -4.77
N PHE A 65 0.43 -8.66 -5.93
CA PHE A 65 -1.00 -8.75 -6.26
C PHE A 65 -1.81 -9.44 -5.15
N ASN A 66 -1.42 -10.65 -4.73
CA ASN A 66 -2.15 -11.40 -3.71
C ASN A 66 -2.16 -10.69 -2.35
N GLN A 67 -1.06 -10.03 -1.98
CA GLN A 67 -0.99 -9.30 -0.71
C GLN A 67 -1.89 -8.06 -0.74
N ILE A 68 -1.92 -7.36 -1.88
CA ILE A 68 -2.82 -6.23 -2.11
C ILE A 68 -4.27 -6.71 -2.11
N LEU A 69 -4.58 -7.80 -2.81
CA LEU A 69 -5.93 -8.38 -2.85
C LEU A 69 -6.41 -8.73 -1.44
N THR A 70 -5.61 -9.45 -0.65
CA THR A 70 -5.96 -9.78 0.74
C THR A 70 -6.25 -8.53 1.56
N ALA A 71 -5.38 -7.52 1.52
CA ALA A 71 -5.59 -6.28 2.26
C ALA A 71 -6.85 -5.53 1.80
N VAL A 72 -7.14 -5.54 0.49
CA VAL A 72 -8.37 -4.94 -0.06
C VAL A 72 -9.60 -5.68 0.43
N LEU A 73 -9.60 -7.02 0.41
CA LEU A 73 -10.71 -7.81 0.93
C LEU A 73 -10.93 -7.52 2.42
N GLU A 74 -9.88 -7.42 3.23
CA GLU A 74 -10.00 -7.04 4.65
C GLU A 74 -10.57 -5.63 4.85
N VAL A 75 -10.18 -4.68 4.01
CA VAL A 75 -10.66 -3.29 4.06
C VAL A 75 -12.13 -3.17 3.65
N LEU A 76 -12.61 -4.05 2.78
CA LEU A 76 -14.03 -4.08 2.39
C LEU A 76 -14.96 -4.51 3.53
N ASP A 77 -14.44 -5.16 4.58
CA ASP A 77 -15.19 -5.45 5.81
C ASP A 77 -15.10 -4.34 6.87
N ASP A 78 -14.46 -3.22 6.57
CA ASP A 78 -14.27 -2.15 7.56
C ASP A 78 -15.62 -1.52 7.95
N SER A 79 -15.81 -1.24 9.24
CA SER A 79 -17.04 -0.62 9.73
C SER A 79 -17.22 0.82 9.23
N ASP A 80 -16.12 1.52 8.94
CA ASP A 80 -16.13 2.87 8.40
C ASP A 80 -16.37 2.86 6.88
N ALA A 81 -17.49 3.44 6.45
CA ALA A 81 -17.87 3.48 5.03
C ALA A 81 -16.84 4.20 4.16
N SER A 82 -16.21 5.25 4.70
CA SER A 82 -15.21 6.02 3.96
C SER A 82 -13.93 5.19 3.71
N THR A 83 -13.63 4.24 4.59
CA THR A 83 -12.53 3.27 4.44
C THR A 83 -12.90 2.20 3.42
N ARG A 84 -14.14 1.71 3.43
CA ARG A 84 -14.64 0.76 2.40
C ARG A 84 -14.61 1.37 0.99
N GLU A 85 -14.95 2.64 0.85
CA GLU A 85 -14.90 3.36 -0.43
C GLU A 85 -13.48 3.41 -1.03
N LEU A 86 -12.46 3.61 -0.19
CA LEU A 86 -11.06 3.51 -0.62
C LEU A 86 -10.68 2.08 -1.03
N GLY A 87 -11.22 1.07 -0.33
CA GLY A 87 -11.08 -0.34 -0.72
C GLY A 87 -11.67 -0.62 -2.12
N LEU A 88 -12.88 -0.12 -2.40
CA LEU A 88 -13.51 -0.23 -3.73
C LEU A 88 -12.69 0.48 -4.82
N SER A 89 -12.11 1.64 -4.49
CA SER A 89 -11.21 2.36 -5.39
C SER A 89 -9.99 1.52 -5.75
N LEU A 90 -9.42 0.80 -4.77
CA LEU A 90 -8.31 -0.13 -5.01
C LEU A 90 -8.71 -1.33 -5.88
N VAL A 91 -9.93 -1.88 -5.72
CA VAL A 91 -10.44 -2.93 -6.64
C VAL A 91 -10.45 -2.42 -8.09
N ALA A 92 -10.90 -1.17 -8.31
CA ALA A 92 -10.88 -0.57 -9.63
C ALA A 92 -9.45 -0.38 -10.17
N GLU A 93 -8.50 0.01 -9.31
CA GLU A 93 -7.09 0.12 -9.69
C GLU A 93 -6.46 -1.24 -10.00
N MET A 94 -6.81 -2.30 -9.28
CA MET A 94 -6.38 -3.67 -9.59
C MET A 94 -6.87 -4.13 -10.95
N LEU A 95 -8.14 -3.87 -11.28
CA LEU A 95 -8.74 -4.17 -12.59
C LEU A 95 -8.02 -3.43 -13.73
N LYS A 96 -7.64 -2.17 -13.51
CA LYS A 96 -6.92 -1.36 -14.52
C LYS A 96 -5.48 -1.83 -14.73
N ASN A 97 -4.77 -2.17 -13.66
CA ASN A 97 -3.33 -2.44 -13.71
C ASN A 97 -2.99 -3.91 -13.96
N GLN A 98 -3.87 -4.85 -13.59
CA GLN A 98 -3.59 -6.29 -13.58
C GLN A 98 -4.79 -7.12 -14.03
N LYS A 99 -5.44 -6.76 -15.14
CA LYS A 99 -6.67 -7.41 -15.63
C LYS A 99 -6.57 -8.95 -15.65
N ASN A 100 -5.50 -9.50 -16.22
CA ASN A 100 -5.35 -10.96 -16.37
C ASN A 100 -5.27 -11.67 -15.02
N VAL A 101 -4.54 -11.10 -14.05
CA VAL A 101 -4.40 -11.70 -12.70
C VAL A 101 -5.71 -11.54 -11.91
N MET A 102 -6.44 -10.46 -12.17
CA MET A 102 -7.74 -10.21 -11.56
C MET A 102 -8.84 -11.16 -12.05
N GLU A 103 -8.75 -11.65 -13.29
CA GLU A 103 -9.69 -12.67 -13.82
C GLU A 103 -9.66 -13.95 -12.97
N ASP A 104 -8.48 -14.39 -12.53
CA ASP A 104 -8.33 -15.55 -11.63
C ASP A 104 -8.92 -15.32 -10.22
N SER A 105 -9.15 -14.06 -9.84
CA SER A 105 -9.66 -13.66 -8.52
C SER A 105 -11.10 -13.11 -8.56
N VAL A 106 -11.78 -13.19 -9.70
CA VAL A 106 -13.09 -12.55 -9.89
C VAL A 106 -14.17 -13.13 -8.97
N GLU A 107 -14.14 -14.44 -8.73
CA GLU A 107 -15.12 -15.14 -7.90
C GLU A 107 -15.09 -14.61 -6.46
N ILE A 108 -13.91 -14.64 -5.82
CA ILE A 108 -13.73 -14.17 -4.44
C ILE A 108 -14.03 -12.68 -4.29
N VAL A 109 -13.65 -11.85 -5.27
CA VAL A 109 -13.96 -10.41 -5.23
C VAL A 109 -15.45 -10.17 -5.38
N THR A 110 -16.14 -10.88 -6.27
CA THR A 110 -17.58 -10.72 -6.46
C THR A 110 -18.35 -11.18 -5.23
N GLU A 111 -17.99 -12.34 -4.68
CA GLU A 111 -18.57 -12.84 -3.43
C GLU A 111 -18.38 -11.82 -2.30
N LYS A 112 -17.18 -11.24 -2.17
CA LYS A 112 -16.92 -10.19 -1.18
C LYS A 112 -17.87 -9.00 -1.35
N LEU A 113 -17.98 -8.46 -2.56
CA LEU A 113 -18.77 -7.27 -2.86
C LEU A 113 -20.28 -7.48 -2.62
N LEU A 114 -20.78 -8.71 -2.79
CA LEU A 114 -22.17 -9.05 -2.48
C LEU A 114 -22.50 -9.00 -0.98
N HIS A 115 -21.49 -9.14 -0.11
CA HIS A 115 -21.67 -9.15 1.35
C HIS A 115 -21.27 -7.82 2.01
N VAL A 116 -20.69 -6.87 1.26
CA VAL A 116 -20.37 -5.54 1.79
C VAL A 116 -21.68 -4.84 2.20
N SER A 117 -21.80 -4.51 3.48
CA SER A 117 -22.97 -3.90 4.11
C SER A 117 -22.71 -2.45 4.55
#